data_AF-A0A931PRI6-F1
#
_entry.id   AF-A0A931PRI6-F1
#
_cell.length_a   1.000
_cell.length_b   1.000
_cell.length_c   1.000
_cell.angle_alpha   90.00
_cell.angle_beta   90.00
_cell.angle_gamma   90.00
#
_symmetry.space_group_name_H-M   'P 1'
#
loop_
_entity.id
_entity.type
_entity.pdbx_description
1 polymer ?
#
loop_
_entity_poly.entity_id
_entity_poly.type
_entity_poly.pdbx_seq_one_letter_code
_entity_poly.pdbx_strand_id
1 'polypeptide(L)'
;MPRHLSRSIPVLVALALTACAPLSCQPVSIVVAEKEERARVQDEVVGIRTTESGRTEEVRRIVRVPEFYLRGTDGRWYRVSKEVYGAAAPGQSLQVCR
;
A
#
# COMPACT_ATOMS: atom_id res chain seq x y z
N MET A 1 10.14 -45.22 34.75
CA MET A 1 10.39 -45.22 33.29
C MET A 1 9.33 -46.13 32.67
N PRO A 2 8.63 -45.78 31.58
CA PRO A 2 9.10 -45.03 30.42
C PRO A 2 8.33 -43.71 30.14
N ARG A 3 8.97 -42.88 29.32
CA ARG A 3 8.48 -41.59 28.82
C ARG A 3 7.85 -41.83 27.45
N HIS A 4 6.57 -41.51 27.27
CA HIS A 4 5.99 -41.35 25.94
C HIS A 4 5.92 -39.84 25.64
N LEU A 5 6.97 -39.33 24.99
CA LEU A 5 6.94 -38.01 24.37
C LEU A 5 5.94 -38.07 23.22
N SER A 6 4.70 -37.65 23.48
CA SER A 6 3.76 -37.29 22.42
C SER A 6 4.24 -35.98 21.80
N ARG A 7 5.04 -36.11 20.75
CA ARG A 7 5.59 -34.98 19.99
C ARG A 7 4.51 -34.50 19.03
N SER A 8 3.61 -33.66 19.53
CA SER A 8 2.63 -32.95 18.70
C SER A 8 3.37 -32.00 17.75
N ILE A 9 3.41 -32.33 16.47
CA ILE A 9 3.96 -31.47 15.41
C ILE A 9 2.86 -30.45 15.07
N PRO A 10 3.03 -29.14 15.35
CA PRO A 10 2.08 -28.16 14.86
C PRO A 10 2.30 -28.00 13.36
N VAL A 11 1.34 -28.50 12.56
CA VAL A 11 1.26 -28.21 11.13
C VAL A 11 0.91 -26.73 10.99
N LEU A 12 1.93 -25.93 10.66
CA LEU A 12 1.78 -24.52 10.33
C LEU A 12 1.17 -24.43 8.93
N VAL A 13 -0.15 -24.26 8.84
CA VAL A 13 -0.86 -24.01 7.59
C VAL A 13 -0.61 -22.55 7.20
N ALA A 14 0.34 -22.32 6.30
CA ALA A 14 0.54 -21.02 5.68
C ALA A 14 -0.50 -20.83 4.56
N LEU A 15 -1.57 -20.06 4.82
CA LEU A 15 -2.47 -19.59 3.79
C LEU A 15 -1.77 -18.52 2.94
N ALA A 16 -1.28 -18.92 1.77
CA ALA A 16 -0.82 -17.98 0.75
C ALA A 16 -2.03 -17.41 0.00
N LEU A 17 -2.47 -16.21 0.38
CA LEU A 17 -3.41 -15.41 -0.41
C LEU A 17 -2.66 -14.83 -1.62
N THR A 18 -2.78 -15.46 -2.78
CA THR A 18 -2.22 -14.95 -4.03
C THR A 18 -3.11 -13.84 -4.58
N ALA A 19 -2.86 -12.61 -4.13
CA ALA A 19 -3.36 -11.42 -4.82
C ALA A 19 -2.49 -11.16 -6.06
N CYS A 20 -3.05 -11.36 -7.25
CA CYS A 20 -2.44 -10.99 -8.52
C CYS A 20 -2.36 -9.47 -8.66
N ALA A 21 -1.33 -8.88 -8.08
CA ALA A 21 -0.77 -7.60 -8.52
C ALA A 21 0.70 -7.88 -8.90
N PRO A 22 1.28 -7.18 -9.89
CA PRO A 22 2.72 -7.22 -10.09
C PRO A 22 3.36 -6.47 -8.91
N LEU A 23 3.46 -7.15 -7.78
CA LEU A 23 4.16 -6.69 -6.59
C LEU A 23 5.64 -6.90 -6.87
N SER A 24 6.25 -5.97 -7.60
CA SER A 24 7.70 -5.74 -7.49
C SER A 24 8.05 -5.13 -6.14
N CYS A 25 7.22 -5.32 -5.10
CA CYS A 25 7.49 -4.86 -3.75
C CYS A 25 8.71 -5.62 -3.25
N GLN A 26 9.84 -4.93 -3.23
CA GLN A 26 11.02 -5.39 -2.50
C GLN A 26 10.92 -4.83 -1.09
N PRO A 27 10.64 -5.66 -0.06
CA PRO A 27 10.54 -5.17 1.30
C PRO A 27 11.89 -4.64 1.75
N VAL A 28 11.89 -3.43 2.30
CA VAL A 28 13.07 -2.79 2.88
C VAL A 28 12.75 -2.26 4.27
N SER A 29 13.66 -2.49 5.20
CA SER A 29 13.60 -1.91 6.54
C SER A 29 14.04 -0.45 6.49
N ILE A 30 13.22 0.44 7.04
CA ILE A 30 13.57 1.86 7.22
C ILE A 30 13.36 2.26 8.67
N VAL A 31 14.14 3.25 9.13
CA VAL A 31 13.79 4.04 10.32
C VAL A 31 13.17 5.32 9.82
N VAL A 32 11.96 5.64 10.28
CA VAL A 32 11.21 6.83 9.82
C VAL A 32 11.91 8.09 10.34
N ALA A 33 12.35 8.94 9.42
CA ALA A 33 12.85 10.27 9.75
C ALA A 33 11.74 11.32 9.68
N GLU A 34 10.87 11.24 8.68
CA GLU A 34 9.85 12.25 8.41
C GLU A 34 8.62 11.64 7.72
N LYS A 35 7.49 12.34 7.83
CA LYS A 35 6.21 11.99 7.24
C LYS A 35 5.72 13.16 6.39
N GLU A 36 5.26 12.89 5.18
CA GLU A 36 4.71 13.91 4.30
C GLU A 36 3.48 13.39 3.55
N GLU A 37 2.42 14.21 3.51
CA GLU A 37 1.26 14.00 2.66
C GLU A 37 1.35 14.93 1.45
N ARG A 38 1.22 14.36 0.25
CA ARG A 38 1.25 15.08 -1.03
C ARG A 38 -0.04 14.83 -1.78
N ALA A 39 -0.60 15.86 -2.41
CA ALA A 39 -1.76 15.69 -3.28
C ALA A 39 -1.31 15.52 -4.73
N ARG A 40 -1.73 14.43 -5.38
CA ARG A 40 -1.62 14.27 -6.83
C ARG A 40 -2.93 14.66 -7.49
N VAL A 41 -2.85 15.46 -8.55
CA VAL A 41 -4.01 15.75 -9.39
C VAL A 41 -4.20 14.60 -10.38
N GLN A 42 -5.42 14.09 -10.50
CA GLN A 42 -5.79 13.01 -11.39
C GLN A 42 -7.07 13.35 -12.13
N ASP A 43 -7.15 12.97 -13.41
CA ASP A 43 -8.38 13.01 -14.19
C ASP A 43 -9.08 11.65 -14.07
N GLU A 44 -10.33 11.66 -13.60
CA GLU A 44 -11.14 10.48 -13.36
C GLU A 44 -12.41 10.54 -14.20
N VAL A 45 -12.74 9.45 -14.89
CA VAL A 45 -14.02 9.29 -15.60
C VAL A 45 -15.11 9.05 -14.57
N VAL A 46 -16.02 10.01 -14.44
CA VAL A 46 -17.12 9.98 -13.45
C VAL A 46 -18.46 9.55 -14.06
N GLY A 47 -18.51 9.38 -15.37
CA GLY A 47 -19.71 8.91 -16.04
C GLY A 47 -19.61 9.02 -17.55
N ILE A 48 -20.73 8.74 -18.18
CA ILE A 48 -20.90 8.73 -19.61
C ILE A 48 -22.12 9.59 -19.94
N ARG A 49 -21.99 10.49 -20.91
CA ARG A 49 -23.10 11.31 -21.42
C ARG A 49 -23.31 11.03 -22.91
N THR A 50 -24.56 11.10 -23.34
CA THR A 50 -24.91 11.06 -24.77
C THR A 50 -25.18 12.49 -25.24
N THR A 51 -24.53 12.88 -26.34
CA THR A 51 -24.73 14.19 -26.95
C THR A 51 -26.03 14.23 -27.74
N GLU A 52 -26.45 15.43 -28.14
CA GLU A 52 -27.62 15.64 -29.00
C GLU A 52 -27.52 14.87 -30.34
N SER A 53 -26.31 14.66 -30.86
CA SER A 53 -26.06 13.87 -32.07
C SER A 53 -26.05 12.35 -31.83
N GLY A 54 -26.38 11.89 -30.63
CA GLY A 54 -26.35 10.48 -30.24
C GLY A 54 -24.95 9.90 -29.99
N ARG A 55 -23.90 10.74 -29.88
CA ARG A 55 -22.53 10.27 -29.59
C ARG A 55 -22.33 10.11 -28.09
N THR A 56 -21.56 9.11 -27.70
CA THR A 56 -21.20 8.86 -26.30
C THR A 56 -19.89 9.57 -25.96
N GLU A 57 -19.87 10.32 -24.87
CA GLU A 57 -18.68 11.00 -24.35
C GLU A 57 -18.44 10.68 -22.88
N GLU A 58 -17.17 10.54 -22.51
CA GLU A 58 -16.76 10.42 -21.11
C GLU A 58 -16.90 11.77 -20.40
N VAL A 59 -17.60 11.77 -19.28
CA VAL A 59 -17.59 12.88 -18.35
C VAL A 59 -16.41 12.70 -17.41
N ARG A 60 -15.50 13.66 -17.44
CA ARG A 60 -14.23 13.66 -16.70
C ARG A 60 -14.26 14.68 -15.57
N ARG A 61 -13.61 14.36 -14.45
CA ARG A 61 -13.47 15.24 -13.29
C ARG A 61 -12.03 15.23 -12.81
N ILE A 62 -11.51 16.42 -12.56
CA ILE A 62 -10.23 16.59 -11.89
C ILE A 62 -10.41 16.34 -10.39
N VAL A 63 -9.76 15.30 -9.86
CA VAL A 63 -9.75 14.92 -8.46
C VAL A 63 -8.35 15.10 -7.86
N ARG A 64 -8.28 15.50 -6.58
CA ARG A 64 -7.03 15.50 -5.81
C ARG A 64 -6.97 14.22 -4.99
N VAL A 65 -6.00 13.37 -5.29
CA VAL A 65 -5.77 12.10 -4.60
C VAL A 65 -4.63 12.30 -3.61
N PRO A 66 -4.86 12.12 -2.30
CA PRO A 66 -3.78 12.18 -1.32
C PRO A 66 -2.86 10.98 -1.47
N GLU A 67 -1.57 11.23 -1.38
CA GLU A 67 -0.51 10.24 -1.36
C GLU A 67 0.34 10.46 -0.11
N PHE A 68 0.73 9.35 0.50
CA PHE A 68 1.40 9.36 1.80
C PHE A 68 2.82 8.85 1.64
N TYR A 69 3.78 9.60 2.18
CA TYR A 69 5.20 9.30 2.05
C TYR A 69 5.88 9.27 3.43
N LEU A 70 6.78 8.31 3.60
CA LEU A 70 7.71 8.25 4.73
C LEU A 70 9.12 8.48 4.20
N ARG A 71 9.88 9.36 4.85
CA ARG A 71 11.32 9.49 4.59
C ARG A 71 12.07 8.56 5.51
N GLY A 72 12.93 7.71 4.98
CA GLY A 72 13.88 6.94 5.78
C GLY A 72 15.02 7.83 6.29
N THR A 73 15.74 7.37 7.32
CA THR A 73 17.03 7.98 7.72
C THR A 73 18.10 7.88 6.63
N ASP A 74 17.89 7.01 5.64
CA ASP A 74 18.65 6.94 4.39
C ASP A 74 18.36 8.12 3.41
N GLY A 75 17.45 9.03 3.78
CA GLY A 75 17.06 10.21 3.00
C GLY A 75 16.07 9.92 1.86
N ARG A 76 15.68 8.66 1.64
CA ARG A 76 14.79 8.28 0.53
C ARG A 76 13.33 8.37 0.97
N TRP A 77 12.48 8.75 0.03
CA TRP A 77 11.03 8.77 0.21
C TRP A 77 10.39 7.48 -0.27
N TYR A 78 9.52 6.92 0.55
CA TYR A 78 8.78 5.69 0.28
C TYR A 78 7.29 6.00 0.31
N ARG A 79 6.59 5.73 -0.80
CA ARG A 79 5.14 5.84 -0.86
C ARG A 79 4.53 4.70 -0.06
N VAL A 80 3.61 5.02 0.84
CA VAL A 80 2.92 4.05 1.70
C VAL A 80 1.41 4.24 1.63
N SER A 81 0.67 3.27 2.17
CA SER A 81 -0.78 3.41 2.33
C SER A 81 -1.12 4.40 3.45
N LYS A 82 -2.37 4.86 3.47
CA LYS A 82 -2.87 5.76 4.52
C LYS A 82 -2.77 5.13 5.91
N GLU A 83 -3.00 3.82 6.00
CA GLU A 83 -2.99 3.06 7.24
C GLU A 83 -1.58 2.98 7.81
N VAL A 84 -0.60 2.63 6.97
CA VAL A 84 0.83 2.60 7.36
C VAL A 84 1.30 4.00 7.74
N TYR A 85 0.92 5.02 6.97
CA TYR A 85 1.25 6.40 7.30
C TYR A 85 0.65 6.83 8.64
N GLY A 86 -0.61 6.50 8.92
CA GLY A 86 -1.27 6.83 10.18
C GLY A 86 -0.62 6.15 11.39
N ALA A 87 -0.20 4.90 11.24
CA ALA A 87 0.44 4.12 12.31
C ALA A 87 1.93 4.44 12.52
N ALA A 88 2.61 5.01 11.52
CA ALA A 88 4.04 5.31 11.59
C ALA A 88 4.36 6.54 12.47
N ALA A 89 5.44 6.44 13.24
CA ALA A 89 6.02 7.56 13.99
C ALA A 89 7.51 7.77 13.62
N PRO A 90 8.04 9.01 13.64
CA PRO A 90 9.47 9.24 13.53
C PRO A 90 10.26 8.45 14.58
N GLY A 91 11.40 7.90 14.19
CA GLY A 91 12.23 6.99 15.00
C GLY A 91 11.78 5.52 14.97
N GLN A 92 10.60 5.21 14.45
CA GLN A 92 10.10 3.83 14.36
C GLN A 92 10.76 3.08 13.21
N SER A 93 11.13 1.81 13.45
CA SER A 93 11.57 0.89 12.41
C SER A 93 10.38 0.19 11.77
N LEU A 94 10.27 0.20 10.44
CA LEU A 94 9.15 -0.34 9.66
C LEU A 94 9.66 -1.05 8.39
N GLN A 95 8.91 -2.04 7.92
CA GLN A 95 9.09 -2.61 6.58
C GLN A 95 8.21 -1.86 5.57
N VAL A 96 8.79 -1.37 4.49
CA VAL A 96 8.08 -0.69 3.40
C VAL A 96 8.43 -1.32 2.05
N CYS A 97 7.58 -1.12 1.05
CA CYS A 97 7.90 -1.52 -0.32
C CYS A 97 8.75 -0.46 -1.01
N ARG A 98 9.78 -0.92 -1.71
CA ARG A 98 10.47 -0.16 -2.76
C ARG A 98 9.97 -0.58 -4.13
#